data_AF-A0A934QNI2-F1
#
_entry.id   AF-A0A934QNI2-F1
#
_cell.length_a   1.000
_cell.length_b   1.000
_cell.length_c   1.000
_cell.angle_alpha   90.00
_cell.angle_beta   90.00
_cell.angle_gamma   90.00
#
_symmetry.space_group_name_H-M   'P 1'
#
loop_
_entity.id
_entity.type
_entity.pdbx_description
1 polymer ?
#
loop_
_entity_poly.entity_id
_entity_poly.type
_entity_poly.pdbx_seq_one_letter_code
_entity_poly.pdbx_strand_id
1 'polypeptide(L)'
;MAEQIRYEFGSIDETGAMLMQAAAQCKAAVAELGTKMKNTCGEDWQGGASEMYATAQTQCNTKLDEFADKERQSGCVTQQAGADMLGIDNRCAGLFG
;
A
#
# COMPACT_ATOMS: atom_id res chain seq x y z
N MET A 1 -25.16 -17.25 -18.87
CA MET A 1 -25.15 -16.42 -17.65
C MET A 1 -23.80 -15.76 -17.60
N ALA A 2 -23.72 -14.46 -17.87
CA ALA A 2 -22.49 -13.72 -17.67
C ALA A 2 -22.24 -13.65 -16.16
N GLU A 3 -21.06 -14.08 -15.71
CA GLU A 3 -20.59 -13.84 -14.35
C GLU A 3 -20.61 -12.32 -14.13
N GLN A 4 -21.58 -11.87 -13.35
CA GLN A 4 -21.68 -10.48 -12.95
C GLN A 4 -20.48 -10.22 -12.06
N ILE A 5 -19.50 -9.47 -12.57
CA ILE A 5 -18.35 -9.04 -11.78
C ILE A 5 -18.94 -8.23 -10.61
N ARG A 6 -18.96 -8.83 -9.41
CA ARG A 6 -19.42 -8.17 -8.20
C ARG A 6 -18.31 -7.21 -7.79
N TYR A 7 -18.46 -5.95 -8.17
CA TYR A 7 -17.52 -4.90 -7.82
C TYR A 7 -17.70 -4.53 -6.35
N GLU A 8 -16.82 -5.05 -5.49
CA GLU A 8 -16.73 -4.65 -4.10
C GLU A 8 -15.96 -3.32 -3.99
N PHE A 9 -16.59 -2.22 -4.40
CA PHE A 9 -15.98 -0.89 -4.36
C PHE A 9 -15.40 -0.51 -2.97
N GLY A 10 -16.01 -1.02 -1.90
CA GLY A 10 -15.54 -0.79 -0.52
C GLY A 10 -14.32 -1.62 -0.09
N SER A 11 -14.14 -2.84 -0.63
CA SER A 11 -13.03 -3.70 -0.20
C SER A 11 -11.68 -3.22 -0.73
N ILE A 12 -11.68 -2.46 -1.83
CA ILE A 12 -10.49 -1.84 -2.41
C ILE A 12 -9.99 -0.67 -1.54
N ASP A 13 -10.89 0.20 -1.08
CA ASP A 13 -10.53 1.30 -0.18
C ASP A 13 -10.07 0.78 1.19
N GLU A 14 -10.74 -0.25 1.71
CA GLU A 14 -10.31 -0.93 2.95
C GLU A 14 -8.93 -1.58 2.78
N THR A 15 -8.68 -2.25 1.66
CA THR A 15 -7.37 -2.85 1.37
C THR A 15 -6.27 -1.79 1.28
N GLY A 16 -6.52 -0.67 0.59
CA GLY A 16 -5.58 0.45 0.51
C GLY A 16 -5.27 1.07 1.88
N ALA A 17 -6.29 1.24 2.73
CA ALA A 17 -6.13 1.74 4.09
C ALA A 17 -5.33 0.76 4.98
N MET A 18 -5.64 -0.54 4.90
CA MET A 18 -4.91 -1.58 5.62
C MET A 18 -3.44 -1.66 5.21
N LEU A 19 -3.14 -1.50 3.92
CA LEU A 19 -1.78 -1.53 3.41
C LEU A 19 -0.97 -0.30 3.84
N MET A 20 -1.58 0.90 3.87
CA MET A 20 -0.94 2.08 4.45
C MET A 20 -0.64 1.89 5.95
N GLN A 21 -1.57 1.29 6.68
CA GLN A 21 -1.37 1.00 8.10
C GLN A 21 -0.27 -0.05 8.32
N ALA A 22 -0.23 -1.10 7.49
CA ALA A 22 0.82 -2.11 7.51
C ALA A 22 2.20 -1.52 7.17
N ALA A 23 2.28 -0.63 6.17
CA ALA A 23 3.50 0.10 5.83
C ALA A 23 3.99 0.95 7.01
N ALA A 24 3.08 1.67 7.69
CA ALA A 24 3.41 2.45 8.88
C ALA A 24 3.93 1.55 10.04
N GLN A 25 3.32 0.39 10.25
CA GLN A 25 3.78 -0.59 11.24
C GLN A 25 5.16 -1.15 10.90
N CYS A 26 5.42 -1.48 9.62
CA CYS A 26 6.74 -1.92 9.15
C CYS A 26 7.81 -0.86 9.40
N LYS A 27 7.52 0.41 9.09
CA LYS A 27 8.43 1.54 9.35
C LYS A 27 8.76 1.67 10.84
N ALA A 28 7.76 1.54 11.70
CA ALA A 28 7.93 1.57 13.15
C ALA A 28 8.78 0.39 13.65
N ALA A 29 8.52 -0.83 13.16
CA ALA A 29 9.27 -2.03 13.51
C ALA A 29 10.75 -1.92 13.10
N VAL A 30 11.03 -1.38 11.91
CA VAL A 30 12.40 -1.10 11.47
C VAL A 30 13.04 -0.06 12.40
N ALA A 31 12.40 1.07 12.69
CA ALA A 31 12.96 2.06 13.63
C ALA A 31 13.26 1.47 15.02
N GLU A 32 12.41 0.58 15.52
CA GLU A 32 12.63 -0.12 16.78
C GLU A 32 13.82 -1.08 16.71
N LEU A 33 14.00 -1.78 15.59
CA LEU A 33 15.14 -2.65 15.32
C LEU A 33 16.46 -1.88 15.36
N GLY A 34 16.51 -0.68 14.77
CA GLY A 34 17.68 0.21 14.84
C GLY A 34 18.01 0.63 16.27
N THR A 35 16.98 0.90 17.08
CA THR A 35 17.15 1.22 18.50
C THR A 35 17.68 0.02 19.30
N LYS A 36 17.16 -1.18 19.06
CA LYS A 36 17.64 -2.42 19.68
C LYS A 36 19.08 -2.73 19.28
N MET A 37 19.43 -2.55 18.01
CA MET A 37 20.78 -2.74 17.50
C MET A 37 21.76 -1.75 18.14
N LYS A 38 21.39 -0.47 18.26
CA LYS A 38 22.18 0.53 18.99
C LYS A 38 22.40 0.13 20.45
N ASN A 39 21.35 -0.33 21.14
CA ASN A 39 21.44 -0.73 22.55
C ASN A 39 22.29 -2.01 22.75
N THR A 40 22.31 -2.90 21.76
CA THR A 40 23.05 -4.17 21.83
C THR A 40 24.52 -4.00 21.46
N CYS A 41 24.78 -3.25 20.39
CA CYS A 41 26.13 -3.04 19.85
C CYS A 41 26.88 -1.89 20.55
N GLY A 42 26.19 -1.01 21.29
CA GLY A 42 26.84 0.04 22.08
C GLY A 42 27.69 0.98 21.21
N GLU A 43 28.98 1.06 21.49
CA GLU A 43 29.94 1.87 20.72
C GLU A 43 30.27 1.27 19.35
N ASP A 44 30.17 -0.06 19.17
CA ASP A 44 30.39 -0.74 17.88
C ASP A 44 29.29 -0.44 16.86
N TRP A 45 28.16 0.12 17.32
CA TRP A 45 27.11 0.63 16.43
C TRP A 45 27.55 1.90 15.69
N GLN A 46 28.50 2.66 16.25
CA GLN A 46 28.90 3.96 15.70
C GLN A 46 29.69 3.80 14.40
N GLY A 47 29.52 4.76 13.49
CA GLY A 47 30.17 4.75 12.18
C GLY A 47 29.44 3.88 11.15
N GLY A 48 30.18 3.06 10.40
CA GLY A 48 29.68 2.40 9.19
C GLY A 48 28.48 1.47 9.39
N ALA A 49 28.33 0.83 10.56
CA ALA A 49 27.18 -0.02 10.86
C ALA A 49 25.88 0.79 10.94
N SER A 50 25.89 1.92 11.66
CA SER A 50 24.74 2.83 11.72
C SER A 50 24.40 3.48 10.37
N GLU A 51 25.40 3.79 9.55
CA GLU A 51 25.20 4.39 8.21
C GLU A 51 24.61 3.38 7.21
N MET A 52 25.12 2.14 7.20
CA MET A 52 24.56 1.07 6.39
C MET A 52 23.12 0.76 6.81
N TYR A 53 22.87 0.75 8.12
CA TYR A 53 21.52 0.55 8.65
C TYR A 53 20.57 1.67 8.24
N ALA A 54 20.98 2.94 8.38
CA ALA A 54 20.19 4.09 7.96
C ALA A 54 19.90 4.08 6.45
N THR A 55 20.87 3.66 5.64
CA THR A 55 20.70 3.49 4.19
C THR A 55 19.68 2.38 3.88
N ALA A 56 19.81 1.22 4.51
CA ALA A 56 18.88 0.10 4.33
C ALA A 56 17.46 0.45 4.82
N GLN A 57 17.34 1.16 5.94
CA GLN A 57 16.07 1.67 6.45
C GLN A 57 15.43 2.65 5.45
N THR A 58 16.22 3.57 4.89
CA THR A 58 15.74 4.53 3.88
C THR A 58 15.22 3.80 2.64
N GLN A 59 15.98 2.83 2.11
CA GLN A 59 15.54 2.04 0.96
C GLN A 59 14.28 1.22 1.24
N CYS A 60 14.17 0.64 2.44
CA CYS A 60 12.97 -0.09 2.85
C CYS A 60 11.75 0.83 2.92
N ASN A 61 11.90 2.01 3.51
CA ASN A 61 10.84 3.01 3.60
C ASN A 61 10.38 3.48 2.21
N THR A 62 11.32 3.77 1.30
CA THR A 62 11.01 4.16 -0.08
C THR A 62 10.19 3.08 -0.79
N LYS A 63 10.61 1.80 -0.70
CA LYS A 63 9.88 0.70 -1.35
C LYS A 63 8.48 0.50 -0.77
N LEU A 64 8.31 0.68 0.54
CA LEU A 64 7.00 0.60 1.19
C LEU A 64 6.07 1.72 0.73
N ASP A 65 6.60 2.94 0.56
CA ASP A 65 5.82 4.07 0.01
C ASP A 65 5.46 3.86 -1.45
N GLU A 66 6.40 3.41 -2.29
CA GLU A 66 6.13 3.06 -3.68
C GLU A 66 5.06 1.98 -3.81
N PHE A 67 5.10 0.96 -2.95
CA PHE A 67 4.08 -0.09 -2.93
C PHE A 67 2.70 0.44 -2.55
N ALA A 68 2.62 1.26 -1.50
CA ALA A 68 1.37 1.89 -1.08
C ALA A 68 0.77 2.81 -2.16
N ASP A 69 1.61 3.58 -2.85
CA ASP A 69 1.16 4.44 -3.95
C ASP A 69 0.69 3.64 -5.17
N LYS A 70 1.34 2.52 -5.49
CA LYS A 70 0.89 1.63 -6.57
C LYS A 70 -0.45 0.99 -6.28
N GLU A 71 -0.69 0.59 -5.03
CA GLU A 71 -1.97 0.05 -4.59
C GLU A 71 -3.08 1.10 -4.63
N ARG A 72 -2.80 2.33 -4.20
CA ARG A 72 -3.75 3.45 -4.38
C ARG A 72 -4.07 3.71 -5.85
N GLN A 73 -3.07 3.69 -6.73
CA GLN A 73 -3.28 3.84 -8.18
C GLN A 73 -4.14 2.71 -8.74
N SER A 74 -3.85 1.47 -8.37
CA SER A 74 -4.63 0.29 -8.75
C SER A 74 -6.09 0.45 -8.30
N GLY A 75 -6.32 0.80 -7.04
CA GLY A 75 -7.65 0.98 -6.49
C GLY A 75 -8.45 2.09 -7.18
N CYS A 76 -7.82 3.22 -7.48
CA CYS A 76 -8.43 4.32 -8.22
C CYS A 76 -8.86 3.88 -9.65
N VAL A 77 -8.01 3.14 -10.36
CA VAL A 77 -8.33 2.61 -11.70
C VAL A 77 -9.47 1.61 -11.62
N THR A 78 -9.49 0.72 -10.63
CA THR A 78 -10.57 -0.25 -10.46
C THR A 78 -11.90 0.42 -10.10
N GLN A 79 -11.89 1.45 -9.27
CA GLN A 79 -13.08 2.25 -8.98
C GLN A 79 -13.61 2.96 -10.23
N GLN A 80 -12.72 3.58 -11.00
CA GLN A 80 -13.09 4.26 -12.24
C GLN A 80 -13.68 3.28 -13.27
N ALA A 81 -13.05 2.12 -13.44
CA ALA A 81 -13.56 1.06 -14.30
C ALA A 81 -14.95 0.57 -13.86
N GLY A 82 -15.16 0.42 -12.55
CA GLY A 82 -16.47 0.06 -12.01
C GLY A 82 -17.53 1.14 -12.24
N ALA A 83 -17.19 2.41 -12.09
CA ALA A 83 -18.11 3.53 -12.36
C ALA A 83 -18.46 3.62 -13.86
N ASP A 84 -17.48 3.44 -14.73
CA ASP A 84 -17.68 3.42 -16.18
C ASP A 84 -18.59 2.25 -16.59
N MET A 85 -18.39 1.06 -16.01
CA MET A 85 -19.25 -0.10 -16.28
C MET A 85 -20.69 0.08 -15.76
N LEU A 86 -20.89 0.66 -14.57
CA LEU A 86 -22.24 1.03 -14.09
C LEU A 86 -22.91 2.06 -15.00
N GLY A 87 -22.14 3.02 -15.52
CA GLY A 87 -22.63 3.99 -16.50
C GLY A 87 -23.04 3.34 -17.82
N ILE A 88 -22.29 2.34 -18.28
CA ILE A 88 -22.63 1.54 -19.46
C ILE A 88 -23.88 0.70 -19.20
N ASP A 89 -23.98 0.03 -18.06
CA ASP A 89 -25.12 -0.83 -17.73
C ASP A 89 -26.43 -0.03 -17.64
N ASN A 90 -26.42 1.15 -17.00
CA ASN A 90 -27.55 2.07 -17.00
C ASN A 90 -27.95 2.56 -18.40
N ARG A 91 -26.97 2.84 -19.27
CA ARG A 91 -27.23 3.23 -20.67
C ARG A 91 -27.83 2.08 -21.46
N CYS A 92 -27.33 0.86 -21.28
CA CYS A 92 -27.86 -0.34 -21.92
C CYS A 92 -29.27 -0.67 -21.43
N ALA A 93 -29.55 -0.56 -20.13
CA ALA A 93 -30.89 -0.74 -19.57
C ALA A 93 -31.90 0.26 -20.17
N GLY A 94 -31.49 1.51 -20.39
CA GLY A 94 -32.32 2.53 -21.06
C GLY A 94 -32.55 2.30 -22.56
N LEU A 95 -31.78 1.41 -23.21
CA LEU A 95 -31.98 1.05 -24.63
C LEU A 95 -33.01 -0.06 -24.84
N PHE A 96 -33.35 -0.81 -23.80
CA PHE A 96 -34.36 -1.88 -23.84
C PHE A 96 -35.65 -1.53 -23.08
N GLY A 97 -35.81 -0.27 -22.67
CA GLY A 97 -37.03 0.30 -22.08
C GLY A 97 -37.92 1.01 -23.10
#